data_AF-A0A0V1KIA7-F1
#
_entry.id   AF-A0A0V1KIA7-F1
#
_cell.length_a   1.000
_cell.length_b   1.000
_cell.length_c   1.000
_cell.angle_alpha   90.00
_cell.angle_beta   90.00
_cell.angle_gamma   90.00
#
_symmetry.space_group_name_H-M   'P 1'
#
loop_
_entity.id
_entity.type
_entity.pdbx_description
1 polymer ?
#
loop_
_entity_poly.entity_id
_entity_poly.type
_entity_poly.pdbx_seq_one_letter_code
_entity_poly.pdbx_strand_id
1 'polypeptide(L)' 'MHITRVRGRPYLTLIDCGPSRFAVWRRLRVHCSANVTEQLEAVFYERGAPEELLTNNDTAFRGRTFT' A
#
# COMPACT_ATOMS: atom_id res chain seq x y z
N MET A 1 4.35 2.74 4.14
CA MET A 1 3.96 1.51 3.43
C MET A 1 5.08 1.00 2.55
N HIS A 2 5.06 -0.30 2.27
CA HIS A 2 5.99 -0.97 1.36
C HIS A 2 5.35 -2.26 0.80
N ILE A 3 6.05 -2.94 -0.11
CA ILE A 3 5.64 -4.24 -0.65
C ILE A 3 6.47 -5.33 0.01
N THR A 4 5.80 -6.27 0.67
CA THR A 4 6.41 -7.44 1.33
C THR A 4 6.20 -8.68 0.50
N ARG A 5 7.23 -9.53 0.34
CA ARG A 5 7.06 -10.85 -0.30
C ARG A 5 6.97 -11.95 0.74
N VAL A 6 5.85 -12.67 0.74
CA VAL A 6 5.64 -13.85 1.59
C VAL A 6 5.39 -15.05 0.69
N ARG A 7 6.28 -16.05 0.76
CA ARG A 7 6.22 -17.26 -0.08
C ARG A 7 6.05 -16.94 -1.58
N GLY A 8 6.85 -15.99 -2.07
CA GLY A 8 6.82 -15.53 -3.45
C GLY A 8 5.61 -14.66 -3.86
N ARG A 9 4.67 -14.40 -2.94
CA ARG A 9 3.48 -13.57 -3.21
C ARG A 9 3.68 -12.15 -2.67
N PRO A 10 3.43 -11.10 -3.49
CA PRO A 10 3.56 -9.72 -3.04
C PRO A 10 2.33 -9.27 -2.22
N TYR A 11 2.59 -8.51 -1.16
CA TYR A 11 1.58 -7.89 -0.30
C TYR A 11 1.91 -6.41 -0.11
N LEU A 12 0.94 -5.54 -0.35
CA LEU A 12 0.98 -4.16 0.11
C LEU A 12 0.82 -4.17 1.64
N THR A 13 1.83 -3.64 2.33
CA THR A 13 1.86 -3.56 3.79
C THR A 13 1.77 -2.10 4.21
N LEU A 14 0.73 -1.79 4.99
CA LEU A 14 0.42 -0.47 5.54
C LEU A 14 0.45 -0.58 7.07
N ILE A 15 1.08 0.41 7.71
CA ILE A 15 1.09 0.55 9.16
C ILE A 15 0.55 1.95 9.43
N ASP A 16 -0.46 2.04 10.28
CA ASP A 16 -0.88 3.32 10.83
C ASP A 16 0.16 3.81 11.83
N CYS A 17 0.76 4.95 11.54
CA CYS A 17 1.67 5.64 12.45
C CYS A 17 0.92 6.44 13.53
N GLY A 18 -0.40 6.61 13.37
CA GLY A 18 -1.28 7.27 14.31
C GLY A 18 -1.63 6.41 15.54
N PRO A 19 -2.57 6.89 16.38
CA PRO A 19 -2.93 6.23 17.63
C PRO A 19 -3.62 4.87 17.45
N SER A 20 -4.18 4.58 16.27
CA SER A 20 -4.90 3.33 16.05
C SER A 20 -3.96 2.13 15.88
N ARG A 21 -2.72 2.38 15.38
CA ARG A 21 -1.63 1.39 15.27
C ARG A 21 -2.02 0.11 14.53
N PHE A 22 -3.00 0.17 13.64
CA PHE A 22 -3.38 -1.00 12.85
C PHE A 22 -2.28 -1.32 11.83
N ALA A 23 -2.20 -2.61 11.48
CA ALA A 23 -1.45 -3.08 10.34
C ALA A 23 -2.41 -3.69 9.31
N VAL A 24 -2.28 -3.28 8.06
CA VAL A 24 -3.07 -3.80 6.94
C VAL A 24 -2.13 -4.50 5.97
N TRP A 25 -2.54 -5.71 5.57
CA TRP A 25 -1.85 -6.51 4.57
C TRP A 25 -2.84 -6.82 3.44
N ARG A 26 -2.59 -6.23 2.27
CA ARG A 26 -3.40 -6.46 1.06
C ARG A 26 -2.59 -7.23 0.05
N ARG A 27 -3.10 -8.39 -0.37
CA ARG A 27 -2.41 -9.20 -1.36
C ARG A 27 -2.47 -8.51 -2.72
N LEU A 28 -1.31 -8.36 -3.36
CA LEU A 28 -1.23 -7.85 -4.73
C LEU A 28 -1.35 -9.01 -5.72
N ARG A 29 -2.10 -8.79 -6.82
CA ARG A 29 -2.16 -9.74 -7.94
C ARG A 29 -0.86 -9.70 -8.73
N VAL A 30 -0.41 -8.49 -9.05
CA VAL A 30 0.86 -8.21 -9.75
C VAL A 30 1.59 -7.09 -9.01
N HIS A 31 2.93 -7.11 -9.04
CA HIS A 31 3.78 -6.04 -8.48
C HIS A 31 3.86 -4.87 -9.47
N CYS A 32 2.80 -4.06 -9.53
CA CYS A 32 2.73 -2.86 -10.37
C CYS A 32 1.95 -1.73 -9.68
N SER A 33 2.14 -0.50 -10.16
CA SER A 33 1.47 0.69 -9.62
C SER A 33 -0.06 0.58 -9.65
N ALA A 34 -0.63 0.09 -10.75
CA ALA A 34 -2.08 -0.02 -10.88
C ALA A 34 -2.73 -0.91 -9.79
N ASN A 35 -2.16 -2.09 -9.51
CA ASN A 35 -2.68 -2.93 -8.43
C ASN A 35 -2.40 -2.32 -7.04
N VAL A 36 -1.30 -1.60 -6.87
CA VAL A 36 -1.02 -0.89 -5.61
C VAL A 36 -2.09 0.18 -5.37
N THR A 37 -2.38 1.02 -6.36
CA THR A 37 -3.41 2.07 -6.27
C THR A 37 -4.77 1.47 -5.98
N GLU A 38 -5.18 0.41 -6.69
CA GLU A 38 -6.45 -0.30 -6.45
C GLU A 38 -6.58 -0.78 -4.99
N GLN A 39 -5.53 -1.39 -4.43
CA GLN A 39 -5.56 -1.84 -3.04
C GLN A 39 -5.52 -0.67 -2.05
N LEU A 40 -4.84 0.41 -2.37
CA LEU A 40 -4.73 1.59 -1.52
C LEU A 40 -6.06 2.35 -1.44
N GLU A 41 -6.73 2.54 -2.58
CA GLU A 41 -8.08 3.14 -2.66
C GLU A 41 -9.07 2.34 -1.80
N ALA A 42 -9.08 1.01 -1.92
CA ALA A 42 -9.94 0.16 -1.10
C ALA A 42 -9.68 0.36 0.40
N VAL A 43 -8.42 0.47 0.82
CA VAL A 43 -8.08 0.74 2.22
C VAL A 43 -8.56 2.13 2.66
N PHE A 44 -8.44 3.15 1.80
CA PHE A 44 -8.92 4.49 2.10
C PHE A 44 -10.44 4.56 2.21
N TYR A 45 -11.19 3.81 1.41
CA TYR A 45 -12.64 3.69 1.55
C TYR A 45 -13.04 3.04 2.88
N GLU A 46 -12.27 2.06 3.37
CA GLU A 46 -12.57 1.35 4.61
C GLU A 46 -12.14 2.10 5.88
N ARG A 47 -11.03 2.85 5.82
CA ARG A 47 -10.33 3.40 7.00
C ARG A 47 -10.22 4.93 7.00
N GLY A 48 -10.58 5.57 5.89
CA GLY A 48 -10.25 6.96 5.62
C GLY A 48 -8.88 7.12 4.97
N ALA A 49 -8.71 8.20 4.20
CA ALA A 49 -7.42 8.56 3.65
C ALA A 49 -6.52 9.18 4.74
N PRO A 50 -5.23 8.83 4.79
CA PRO A 50 -4.28 9.48 5.70
C PRO A 50 -3.90 10.87 5.18
N GLU A 51 -3.40 11.72 6.08
CA GLU A 51 -2.84 13.03 5.70
C GLU A 51 -1.53 12.89 4.92
N GLU A 52 -0.72 11.87 5.24
CA GLU A 52 0.57 11.63 4.62
C GLU A 52 0.81 10.13 4.35
N LEU A 53 1.46 9.84 3.22
CA LEU A 53 1.92 8.50 2.86
C LEU A 53 3.44 8.44 2.83
N LEU A 54 4.02 7.75 3.81
CA LEU A 54 5.44 7.41 3.79
C LEU A 54 5.64 6.14 2.96
N THR A 55 6.42 6.20 1.88
CA THR A 55 6.72 5.04 1.02
C THR A 55 8.23 4.78 0.97
N ASN A 56 8.62 3.56 0.59
CA ASN A 56 10.00 3.30 0.22
C ASN A 56 10.23 3.62 -1.27
N ASN A 57 11.45 3.43 -1.75
CA ASN A 57 11.86 3.74 -3.11
C ASN A 57 11.44 2.71 -4.18
N ASP A 58 10.45 1.83 -3.90
CA ASP A 58 9.98 0.83 -4.85
C ASP A 58 9.39 1.49 -6.12
N THR A 59 9.65 0.89 -7.29
CA THR A 59 9.23 1.45 -8.58
C THR A 59 7.71 1.50 -8.73
N ALA A 60 6.97 0.65 -8.02
CA ALA A 60 5.52 0.67 -8.01
C ALA A 60 4.93 1.95 -7.40
N PHE A 61 5.69 2.70 -6.60
CA PHE A 61 5.28 3.97 -5.97
C PHE A 61 5.76 5.21 -6.74
N ARG A 62 6.46 5.05 -7.87
CA ARG A 62 7.06 6.17 -8.64
C ARG A 62 6.31 6.52 -9.92
N GLY A 63 5.20 5.83 -10.20
CA GLY A 63 4.41 6.04 -11.42
C GLY A 63 3.44 7.22 -11.30
N ARG A 64 3.09 7.86 -12.43
CA ARG A 64 2.04 8.90 -12.50
C ARG A 64 0.67 8.46 -12.01
N THR A 65 0.39 7.17 -12.04
CA THR A 65 -0.86 6.60 -11.50
C THR A 65 -0.90 6.61 -9.97
N PHE A 66 0.26 6.81 -9.33
CA PHE A 66 0.40 6.79 -7.88
C PHE A 66 0.45 8.19 -7.25
N THR A 67 0.95 9.19 -7.97
CA THR A 67 1.03 10.62 -7.57
C THR A 67 -0.13 11.42 -8.13
#